data_AF-A0A1M7NRA7-F1
#
_entry.id   AF-A0A1M7NRA7-F1
#
_cell.length_a   1.000
_cell.length_b   1.000
_cell.length_c   1.000
_cell.angle_alpha   90.00
_cell.angle_beta   90.00
_cell.angle_gamma   90.00
#
_symmetry.space_group_name_H-M   'P 1'
#
loop_
_entity.id
_entity.type
_entity.pdbx_description
1 polymer ?
#
loop_
_entity_poly.entity_id
_entity_poly.type
_entity_poly.pdbx_seq_one_letter_code
_entity_poly.pdbx_strand_id
1 'polypeptide(L)'
;MSDNQLTIHDRLEDILDSINLIQEWSDGRTSVNDFMSSSTGVMAFNACVMRFQVIGEHIGKLLKNEIAPLKTAIQFFIDELKK
;
A
#
# COMPACT_ATOMS: atom_id res chain seq x y z
N MET A 1 -13.38 16.45 16.56
CA MET A 1 -12.63 15.18 16.66
C MET A 1 -11.29 15.43 16.00
N SER A 2 -10.20 15.46 16.77
CA SER A 2 -8.87 15.65 16.20
C SER A 2 -8.58 14.48 15.26
N ASP A 3 -8.19 14.77 14.02
CA ASP A 3 -7.48 13.79 13.19
C ASP A 3 -6.44 13.12 14.09
N ASN A 4 -6.57 11.82 14.31
CA ASN A 4 -5.56 11.07 15.03
C ASN A 4 -4.27 11.22 14.22
N GLN A 5 -3.35 12.08 14.67
CA GLN A 5 -2.14 12.40 13.94
C GLN A 5 -1.22 11.18 13.97
N LEU A 6 -1.47 10.23 13.07
CA LEU A 6 -0.58 9.10 12.82
C LEU A 6 0.81 9.64 12.52
N THR A 7 1.78 9.16 13.29
CA THR A 7 3.20 9.48 13.12
C THR A 7 3.72 8.90 11.82
N ILE A 8 4.95 9.24 11.44
CA ILE A 8 5.60 8.62 10.28
C ILE A 8 5.71 7.10 10.49
N HIS A 9 6.03 6.66 11.71
CA HIS A 9 6.17 5.24 12.05
C HIS A 9 4.85 4.49 11.85
N ASP A 10 3.77 4.97 12.44
CA ASP A 10 2.45 4.32 12.34
C ASP A 10 2.02 4.16 10.88
N ARG A 11 2.32 5.17 10.03
CA ARG A 11 2.00 5.10 8.61
C ARG A 11 2.82 4.06 7.87
N LEU A 12 4.10 3.87 8.24
CA LEU A 12 4.95 2.86 7.64
C LEU A 12 4.54 1.46 8.09
N GLU A 13 4.09 1.28 9.33
CA GLU A 13 3.49 0.03 9.81
C GLU A 13 2.20 -0.30 9.04
N ASP A 14 1.28 0.66 8.90
CA ASP A 14 0.03 0.45 8.13
C ASP A 14 0.30 0.06 6.66
N ILE A 15 1.36 0.63 6.05
CA ILE A 15 1.82 0.27 4.70
C ILE A 15 2.35 -1.16 4.70
N LEU A 16 3.21 -1.52 5.65
CA LEU A 16 3.81 -2.86 5.74
C LEU A 16 2.73 -3.93 5.92
N ASP A 17 1.77 -3.71 6.82
CA ASP A 17 0.65 -4.62 7.05
C ASP A 17 -0.21 -4.78 5.79
N SER A 18 -0.45 -3.69 5.07
CA SER A 18 -1.18 -3.72 3.80
C SER A 18 -0.45 -4.54 2.73
N ILE A 19 0.88 -4.44 2.65
CA ILE A 19 1.71 -5.25 1.74
C ILE A 19 1.63 -6.74 2.12
N ASN A 20 1.76 -7.06 3.40
CA ASN A 20 1.70 -8.44 3.88
C ASN A 20 0.35 -9.10 3.54
N LEU A 21 -0.76 -8.38 3.75
CA LEU A 21 -2.10 -8.87 3.39
C LEU A 21 -2.28 -9.08 1.89
N ILE A 22 -1.73 -8.18 1.07
CA ILE A 22 -1.75 -8.35 -0.39
C ILE A 22 -0.97 -9.60 -0.77
N GLN A 23 0.23 -9.82 -0.21
CA GLN A 23 1.03 -11.02 -0.47
C GLN A 23 0.30 -12.30 -0.07
N GLU A 24 -0.36 -12.32 1.09
CA GLU A 24 -1.15 -13.45 1.55
C GLU A 24 -2.33 -13.75 0.62
N TRP A 25 -3.14 -12.74 0.27
CA TRP A 25 -4.35 -12.94 -0.54
C TRP A 25 -4.08 -13.16 -2.03
N SER A 26 -2.90 -12.74 -2.50
CA SER A 26 -2.42 -12.97 -3.86
C SER A 26 -1.55 -14.23 -3.99
N ASP A 27 -1.28 -14.95 -2.91
CA ASP A 27 -0.44 -16.14 -2.96
C ASP A 27 -1.00 -17.18 -3.95
N GLY A 28 -0.11 -17.73 -4.77
CA GLY A 28 -0.46 -18.64 -5.86
C GLY A 28 -1.29 -18.03 -7.01
N ARG A 29 -1.56 -16.72 -7.01
CA ARG A 29 -2.30 -16.02 -8.08
C ARG A 29 -1.35 -15.12 -8.86
N THR A 30 -1.16 -15.44 -10.13
CA THR A 30 -0.20 -14.78 -11.02
C THR A 30 -0.87 -13.96 -12.11
N SER A 31 -2.17 -14.13 -12.31
CA SER A 31 -2.96 -13.41 -13.29
C SER A 31 -4.31 -12.95 -12.72
N VAL A 32 -4.92 -11.95 -13.36
CA VAL A 32 -6.29 -11.52 -13.03
C VAL A 32 -7.29 -12.67 -13.16
N ASN A 33 -7.10 -13.56 -14.13
CA ASN A 33 -7.98 -14.71 -14.33
C ASN A 33 -7.97 -15.66 -13.12
N ASP A 34 -6.84 -15.79 -12.43
CA ASP A 34 -6.71 -16.62 -11.23
C ASP A 34 -7.63 -16.09 -10.10
N PHE A 35 -7.81 -14.76 -10.02
CA PHE A 35 -8.78 -14.14 -9.12
C PHE A 35 -10.22 -14.30 -9.61
N MET A 36 -10.49 -14.09 -10.90
CA MET A 36 -11.85 -14.09 -11.44
C MET A 36 -12.48 -15.49 -11.55
N SER A 37 -11.70 -16.55 -11.29
CA SER A 37 -12.13 -17.95 -11.34
C SER A 37 -13.16 -18.34 -10.27
N SER A 38 -13.33 -17.55 -9.21
CA SER A 38 -14.26 -17.85 -8.11
C SER A 38 -14.73 -16.58 -7.39
N SER A 39 -15.88 -16.66 -6.72
CA SER A 39 -16.39 -15.57 -5.88
C SER A 39 -15.39 -15.18 -4.77
N THR A 40 -14.76 -16.16 -4.13
CA THR A 40 -13.70 -15.94 -3.14
C THR A 40 -12.48 -15.25 -3.76
N GLY A 41 -12.09 -15.62 -4.98
CA GLY A 41 -11.00 -14.95 -5.70
C GLY A 41 -11.33 -13.50 -6.04
N VAL A 42 -12.56 -13.21 -6.46
CA VAL A 42 -13.01 -11.83 -6.71
C VAL A 42 -12.99 -11.00 -5.42
N MET A 43 -13.40 -11.59 -4.29
CA MET A 43 -13.32 -10.93 -2.99
C MET A 43 -11.87 -10.64 -2.58
N ALA A 44 -10.96 -11.61 -2.77
CA ALA A 44 -9.53 -11.42 -2.52
C ALA A 44 -8.94 -10.30 -3.41
N PHE A 45 -9.33 -10.24 -4.68
CA PHE A 45 -8.92 -9.16 -5.57
C PHE A 45 -9.37 -7.78 -5.08
N ASN A 46 -10.65 -7.65 -4.73
CA ASN A 46 -11.20 -6.40 -4.20
C ASN A 46 -10.50 -6.00 -2.88
N ALA A 47 -10.21 -6.97 -2.01
CA ALA A 47 -9.48 -6.73 -0.78
C ALA A 47 -8.05 -6.22 -1.05
N CYS A 48 -7.33 -6.80 -2.02
CA CYS A 48 -6.03 -6.30 -2.47
C CYS A 48 -6.13 -4.86 -3.00
N VAL A 49 -7.12 -4.56 -3.84
CA VAL A 49 -7.34 -3.19 -4.37
C VAL A 49 -7.56 -2.19 -3.24
N MET A 50 -8.37 -2.52 -2.23
CA MET A 50 -8.57 -1.66 -1.07
C MET A 50 -7.26 -1.42 -0.29
N ARG A 51 -6.41 -2.44 -0.15
CA ARG A 51 -5.09 -2.27 0.49
C ARG A 51 -4.14 -1.40 -0.32
N PHE A 52 -4.17 -1.49 -1.66
CA PHE A 52 -3.43 -0.55 -2.50
C PHE A 52 -3.88 0.90 -2.32
N GLN A 53 -5.18 1.14 -2.12
CA GLN A 53 -5.69 2.49 -1.83
C GLN A 53 -5.14 3.03 -0.50
N VAL A 54 -5.13 2.21 0.55
CA VAL A 54 -4.52 2.55 1.85
C VAL A 54 -3.05 2.91 1.66
N ILE A 55 -2.27 2.07 0.99
CA ILE A 55 -0.85 2.35 0.71
C ILE A 55 -0.67 3.70 0.01
N GLY A 56 -1.46 3.97 -1.04
CA GLY A 56 -1.42 5.24 -1.77
C GLY A 56 -1.74 6.45 -0.88
N GLU A 57 -2.72 6.34 0.01
CA GLU A 57 -3.08 7.40 0.95
C GLU A 57 -1.96 7.71 1.94
N HIS A 58 -1.35 6.67 2.55
CA HIS A 58 -0.26 6.83 3.51
C HIS A 58 1.00 7.40 2.84
N ILE A 59 1.38 6.90 1.66
CA ILE A 59 2.50 7.46 0.88
C ILE A 59 2.23 8.93 0.53
N GLY A 60 1.02 9.25 0.07
CA GLY A 60 0.64 10.63 -0.28
C GLY A 60 0.76 11.59 0.91
N LYS A 61 0.37 11.15 2.12
CA LYS A 61 0.53 11.93 3.35
C LYS A 61 1.99 12.08 3.76
N LEU A 62 2.81 11.03 3.61
CA LEU A 62 4.25 11.07 3.89
C LEU A 62 5.00 12.03 2.96
N LEU A 63 4.66 12.04 1.66
CA LEU A 63 5.25 12.93 0.67
C LEU A 63 4.88 14.41 0.85
N LYS A 64 3.70 14.68 1.42
CA LYS A 64 3.24 16.04 1.76
C LYS A 64 3.89 16.58 3.04
N ASN A 65 4.50 15.72 3.85
CA ASN A 65 5.14 16.15 5.09
C ASN A 65 6.42 16.94 4.74
N GLU A 66 6.53 18.19 5.19
CA GLU A 66 7.63 19.11 4.82
C GLU A 66 9.00 18.73 5.42
N ILE A 67 9.08 17.60 6.12
CA ILE A 67 10.32 17.04 6.66
C ILE A 67 11.20 16.57 5.47
N ALA A 68 12.08 17.47 5.03
CA ALA A 68 12.89 17.37 3.82
C ALA A 68 13.67 16.04 3.63
N PRO A 69 14.19 15.35 4.66
CA PRO A 69 14.91 14.09 4.47
C PRO A 69 14.03 12.94 3.96
N LEU A 70 12.80 12.83 4.47
CA LEU A 70 11.93 11.68 4.17
C LEU A 70 11.37 11.78 2.76
N LYS A 71 10.98 12.99 2.34
CA LYS A 71 10.51 13.26 0.98
C LYS A 71 11.56 12.89 -0.06
N THR A 72 12.83 13.27 0.17
CA THR A 72 13.94 12.92 -0.73
C THR A 72 14.18 11.43 -0.79
N ALA A 73 14.19 10.73 0.36
CA ALA A 73 14.38 9.28 0.41
C ALA A 73 13.25 8.53 -0.32
N ILE A 74 11.98 8.90 -0.07
CA ILE A 74 10.83 8.27 -0.73
C ILE A 74 10.85 8.55 -2.24
N GLN A 75 11.17 9.78 -2.67
CA GLN A 75 11.26 10.11 -4.08
C GLN A 75 12.35 9.29 -4.79
N PHE A 76 13.52 9.12 -4.16
CA PHE A 76 14.59 8.25 -4.68
C PHE A 76 14.11 6.81 -4.89
N PHE A 77 13.42 6.22 -3.90
CA PHE A 77 12.88 4.87 -4.05
C PHE A 77 11.82 4.76 -5.15
N ILE A 78 10.93 5.76 -5.26
CA ILE A 78 9.94 5.80 -6.34
C ILE A 78 10.62 5.84 -7.72
N ASP A 79 11.69 6.61 -7.85
CA ASP A 79 12.43 6.73 -9.10
C ASP A 79 13.18 5.45 -9.45
N GLU A 80 13.71 4.71 -8.46
CA GLU A 80 14.27 3.36 -8.66
C GLU A 80 13.21 2.35 -9.09
N LEU A 81 12.01 2.36 -8.50
CA LEU A 81 10.92 1.44 -8.87
C LEU A 81 10.39 1.66 -10.29
N LYS A 82 10.62 2.84 -10.87
CA LYS A 82 10.18 3.18 -12.24
C LYS A 82 11.20 2.79 -13.32
N LYS A 83 12.41 2.37 -12.95
CA LYS A 83 13.43 1.87 -13.87
C LYS A 83 13.17 0.42 -14.23
#